data_AF-J3PLE4-F1
#
_entry.id   AF-J3PLE4-F1
#
_cell.length_a   1.000
_cell.length_b   1.000
_cell.length_c   1.000
_cell.angle_alpha   90.00
_cell.angle_beta   90.00
_cell.angle_gamma   90.00
#
_symmetry.space_group_name_H-M   'P 1'
#
loop_
_entity.id
_entity.type
_entity.pdbx_description
1 polymer ?
#
loop_
_entity_poly.entity_id
_entity_poly.type
_entity_poly.pdbx_seq_one_letter_code
_entity_poly.pdbx_strand_id
1 'polypeptide(L)'
;MVDFCLSIDPKWPKGRMATTPALQAIDGISSRLPGSSINHTDFRALSQKPIAVSIETKCLGGSVKTAEVQLGVWQAAQWKMLDTLTKLKPERDPSEPPAAIAAQA
;
A
#
# COMPACT_ATOMS: atom_id res chain seq x y z
N MET A 1 -7.26 8.62 -13.56
CA MET A 1 -6.86 7.33 -14.16
C MET A 1 -5.35 7.32 -14.20
N VAL A 2 -4.76 6.13 -14.18
CA VAL A 2 -3.33 5.94 -14.40
C VAL A 2 -3.19 4.76 -15.35
N ASP A 3 -2.35 4.88 -16.36
CA ASP A 3 -2.15 3.83 -17.36
C ASP A 3 -1.13 2.80 -16.89
N PHE A 4 -0.08 3.27 -16.19
CA PHE A 4 0.97 2.41 -15.66
C PHE A 4 1.25 2.72 -14.20
N CYS A 5 1.72 1.72 -13.48
CA CYS A 5 2.27 1.91 -12.15
C CYS A 5 3.51 1.04 -11.93
N LEU A 6 4.41 1.54 -11.09
CA LEU A 6 5.50 0.76 -10.53
C LEU A 6 5.12 0.42 -9.10
N SER A 7 5.20 -0.86 -8.75
CA SER A 7 4.87 -1.35 -7.42
C SER A 7 6.08 -2.00 -6.76
N ILE A 8 6.11 -1.97 -5.44
CA ILE A 8 7.11 -2.64 -4.63
C ILE A 8 6.66 -4.10 -4.45
N ASP A 9 7.54 -5.05 -4.74
CA ASP A 9 7.29 -6.46 -4.43
C ASP A 9 7.53 -6.67 -2.92
N PRO A 10 6.49 -6.89 -2.10
CA PRO A 10 6.68 -7.07 -0.66
C PRO A 10 7.50 -8.31 -0.34
N LYS A 11 7.67 -9.25 -1.29
CA LYS A 11 8.43 -10.50 -1.11
C LYS A 11 9.92 -10.36 -1.43
N TRP A 12 10.40 -9.17 -1.82
CA TRP A 12 11.81 -8.96 -2.14
C TRP A 12 12.67 -8.88 -0.85
N PRO A 13 13.90 -9.45 -0.81
CA PRO A 13 14.58 -10.20 -1.86
C PRO A 13 14.14 -11.65 -1.96
N LYS A 14 13.96 -12.14 -3.20
CA LYS A 14 13.60 -13.53 -3.49
C LYS A 14 14.79 -14.44 -3.18
N GLY A 15 14.59 -15.45 -2.34
CA GLY A 15 15.64 -16.43 -2.02
C GLY A 15 15.61 -16.95 -0.58
N ARG A 16 14.83 -16.33 0.32
CA ARG A 16 14.50 -16.94 1.61
C ARG A 16 13.09 -17.48 1.53
N MET A 17 12.88 -18.71 1.98
CA MET A 17 11.56 -19.29 2.31
C MET A 17 10.92 -18.56 3.50
N ALA A 18 11.09 -17.24 3.61
CA ALA A 18 10.75 -16.45 4.78
C ALA A 18 9.80 -15.34 4.36
N THR A 19 8.69 -15.26 5.07
CA THR A 19 7.86 -14.06 5.17
C THR A 19 8.77 -12.85 5.42
N THR A 20 8.54 -11.77 4.67
CA THR A 20 9.26 -10.51 4.89
C THR A 20 8.49 -9.66 5.90
N PRO A 21 9.15 -8.73 6.61
CA PRO A 21 8.45 -7.78 7.48
C PRO A 21 7.36 -6.99 6.73
N ALA A 22 7.61 -6.65 5.46
CA ALA A 22 6.63 -5.97 4.62
C ALA A 22 5.41 -6.85 4.34
N LEU A 23 5.61 -8.13 3.99
CA LEU A 23 4.52 -9.06 3.76
C LEU A 23 3.71 -9.31 5.04
N GLN A 24 4.37 -9.49 6.18
CA GLN A 24 3.74 -9.60 7.50
C GLN A 24 2.85 -8.40 7.83
N ALA A 25 3.39 -7.19 7.67
CA ALA A 25 2.65 -5.96 7.93
C ALA A 25 1.42 -5.84 7.03
N ILE A 26 1.57 -6.19 5.75
CA ILE A 26 0.51 -6.16 4.75
C ILE A 26 -0.57 -7.20 5.09
N ASP A 27 -0.21 -8.44 5.37
CA ASP A 27 -1.15 -9.50 5.73
C ASP A 27 -1.94 -9.15 7.01
N GLY A 28 -1.26 -8.54 8.00
CA GLY A 28 -1.85 -8.15 9.29
C GLY A 28 -2.86 -6.99 9.25
N ILE A 29 -2.95 -6.26 8.13
CA ILE A 29 -3.88 -5.12 8.00
C ILE A 29 -4.84 -5.23 6.81
N SER A 30 -4.50 -6.02 5.79
CA SER A 30 -5.22 -5.98 4.51
C SER A 30 -6.69 -6.37 4.61
N SER A 31 -7.03 -7.37 5.44
CA SER A 31 -8.42 -7.80 5.63
C SER A 31 -9.31 -6.71 6.25
N ARG A 32 -8.72 -5.72 6.93
CA ARG A 32 -9.41 -4.61 7.59
C ARG A 32 -9.60 -3.40 6.67
N LEU A 33 -9.04 -3.45 5.47
CA LEU A 33 -9.07 -2.36 4.51
C LEU A 33 -10.17 -2.56 3.46
N PRO A 34 -10.74 -1.47 2.93
CA PRO A 34 -11.68 -1.54 1.82
C PRO A 34 -11.11 -2.34 0.64
N GLY A 35 -11.88 -3.28 0.11
CA GLY A 35 -11.46 -4.13 -1.02
C GLY A 35 -10.27 -5.06 -0.71
N SER A 36 -9.93 -5.23 0.57
CA SER A 36 -8.76 -5.99 1.03
C SER A 36 -7.46 -5.56 0.33
N SER A 37 -7.34 -4.26 0.07
CA SER A 37 -6.22 -3.66 -0.64
C SER A 37 -5.50 -2.67 0.25
N ILE A 38 -4.17 -2.70 0.23
CA ILE A 38 -3.33 -1.67 0.84
C ILE A 38 -3.20 -0.41 -0.04
N ASN A 39 -3.71 -0.46 -1.26
CA ASN A 39 -3.76 0.70 -2.15
C ASN A 39 -5.18 1.29 -2.18
N HIS A 40 -5.29 2.50 -2.70
CA HIS A 40 -6.55 3.22 -2.93
C HIS A 40 -7.36 2.70 -4.13
N THR A 41 -7.06 1.48 -4.60
CA THR A 41 -7.73 0.78 -5.69
C THR A 41 -7.94 -0.68 -5.29
N ASP A 42 -9.03 -1.26 -5.77
CA ASP A 42 -9.41 -2.66 -5.61
C ASP A 42 -8.83 -3.57 -6.71
N PHE A 43 -7.95 -3.05 -7.58
CA PHE A 43 -7.30 -3.84 -8.61
C PHE A 43 -6.44 -4.95 -7.99
N ARG A 44 -6.97 -6.18 -8.03
CA ARG A 44 -6.46 -7.35 -7.29
C ARG A 44 -4.97 -7.64 -7.51
N ALA A 45 -4.42 -7.38 -8.69
CA ALA A 45 -2.99 -7.61 -8.95
C ALA A 45 -2.07 -6.70 -8.11
N LEU A 46 -2.59 -5.56 -7.63
CA LEU A 46 -1.91 -4.59 -6.80
C LEU A 46 -2.37 -4.63 -5.34
N SER A 47 -3.37 -5.43 -4.96
CA SER A 47 -3.98 -5.32 -3.62
C SER A 47 -2.99 -5.46 -2.47
N GLN A 48 -1.89 -6.20 -2.66
CA GLN A 48 -0.83 -6.42 -1.68
C GLN A 48 0.52 -5.81 -2.12
N LYS A 49 0.56 -5.02 -3.18
CA LYS A 49 1.80 -4.46 -3.75
C LYS A 49 1.74 -2.94 -3.68
N PRO A 50 2.47 -2.28 -2.76
CA PRO A 50 2.39 -0.84 -2.62
C PRO A 50 2.73 -0.15 -3.94
N ILE A 51 1.85 0.74 -4.41
CA ILE A 51 2.12 1.56 -5.60
C ILE A 51 3.12 2.64 -5.22
N ALA A 52 4.30 2.62 -5.84
CA ALA A 52 5.37 3.60 -5.63
C ALA A 52 5.31 4.74 -6.64
N VAL A 53 5.04 4.42 -7.91
CA VAL A 53 4.96 5.40 -9.00
C VAL A 53 3.70 5.15 -9.80
N SER A 54 3.03 6.23 -10.18
CA SER A 54 1.85 6.23 -11.05
C SER A 54 2.13 7.09 -12.28
N ILE A 55 1.79 6.58 -13.47
CA ILE A 55 2.10 7.22 -14.75
C ILE A 55 0.80 7.27 -15.56
N GLU A 56 0.40 8.49 -15.93
CA GLU A 56 -0.67 8.73 -16.89
C GLU A 56 -0.03 9.18 -18.21
N THR A 57 -0.47 8.58 -19.31
CA THR A 57 -0.07 8.95 -20.67
C THR A 57 -1.20 9.68 -21.37
N LYS A 58 -0.86 10.59 -22.29
CA LYS A 58 -1.84 11.27 -23.14
C LYS A 58 -1.39 11.23 -24.59
N CYS A 59 -2.34 10.99 -25.49
CA CYS A 59 -2.10 11.12 -26.92
C CYS A 59 -1.80 12.57 -27.29
N LEU A 60 -1.12 12.78 -28.42
CA LEU A 60 -0.91 14.10 -29.00
C LEU A 60 -2.27 14.77 -29.26
N GLY A 61 -2.45 16.00 -28.75
CA GLY A 61 -3.72 16.72 -28.78
C GLY A 61 -4.67 16.43 -27.61
N GLY A 62 -4.31 15.53 -26.68
CA GLY A 62 -5.04 15.32 -25.45
C GLY A 62 -4.97 16.50 -24.49
N SER A 63 -6.03 16.71 -23.70
CA SER A 63 -6.06 17.76 -22.68
C SER A 63 -5.14 17.42 -21.50
N VAL A 64 -4.01 18.14 -21.42
CA VAL A 64 -3.07 18.06 -20.28
C VAL A 64 -3.79 18.40 -18.97
N LYS A 65 -4.63 19.44 -18.96
CA LYS A 65 -5.38 19.85 -17.77
C LYS A 65 -6.30 18.73 -17.25
N THR A 66 -6.94 17.99 -18.16
CA THR A 66 -7.77 16.84 -17.77
C THR A 66 -6.91 15.72 -17.19
N ALA A 67 -5.72 15.49 -17.76
CA ALA A 67 -4.74 14.54 -17.22
C ALA A 67 -4.31 14.90 -15.80
N GLU A 68 -4.00 16.17 -15.56
CA GLU A 68 -3.59 16.68 -14.25
C GLU A 68 -4.70 16.51 -13.22
N VAL A 69 -5.96 16.82 -13.57
CA VAL A 69 -7.10 16.60 -12.67
C VAL A 69 -7.27 15.12 -12.37
N GLN A 70 -7.19 14.25 -13.38
CA GLN A 70 -7.31 12.81 -13.21
C GLN A 70 -6.19 12.21 -12.33
N LEU A 71 -4.96 12.71 -12.51
CA LEU A 71 -3.80 12.32 -11.70
C LEU A 71 -3.91 12.90 -10.28
N GLY A 72 -4.41 14.12 -10.13
CA GLY A 72 -4.63 14.77 -8.84
C GLY A 72 -5.65 14.02 -7.98
N VAL A 73 -6.78 13.59 -8.57
CA VAL A 73 -7.77 12.74 -7.88
C VAL A 73 -7.15 11.41 -7.44
N TRP A 74 -6.35 10.79 -8.33
CA TRP A 74 -5.65 9.54 -8.03
C TRP A 74 -4.67 9.71 -6.87
N GLN A 75 -3.86 10.77 -6.88
CA GLN A 75 -2.90 11.10 -5.83
C GLN A 75 -3.60 11.41 -4.50
N ALA A 76 -4.68 12.19 -4.51
CA ALA A 76 -5.45 12.48 -3.30
C ALA A 76 -6.01 11.21 -2.64
N ALA A 77 -6.51 10.27 -3.44
CA ALA A 77 -6.96 8.97 -2.96
C ALA A 77 -5.79 8.15 -2.38
N GLN A 78 -4.62 8.16 -3.02
CA GLN A 78 -3.41 7.51 -2.52
C GLN A 78 -2.99 8.08 -1.16
N TRP A 79 -2.92 9.41 -1.01
CA TRP A 79 -2.56 10.07 0.25
C TRP A 79 -3.55 9.75 1.38
N LYS A 80 -4.85 9.75 1.08
CA LYS A 80 -5.87 9.36 2.05
C LYS A 80 -5.71 7.91 2.51
N MET A 81 -5.35 7.02 1.59
CA MET A 81 -5.07 5.62 1.93
C MET A 81 -3.83 5.49 2.81
N LEU A 82 -2.74 6.19 2.46
CA LEU A 82 -1.52 6.21 3.28
C LEU A 82 -1.79 6.73 4.70
N ASP A 83 -2.55 7.81 4.85
CA ASP A 83 -2.98 8.33 6.15
C ASP A 83 -3.88 7.33 6.92
N THR A 84 -4.68 6.53 6.21
CA THR A 84 -5.43 5.44 6.84
C THR A 84 -4.48 4.36 7.37
N LEU A 85 -3.48 3.98 6.58
CA LEU A 85 -2.49 2.95 6.95
C LEU A 85 -1.65 3.37 8.17
N THR A 86 -1.27 4.65 8.31
CA THR A 86 -0.50 5.12 9.48
C THR A 86 -1.28 5.04 10.78
N LYS A 87 -2.62 5.05 10.71
CA LYS A 87 -3.52 4.93 11.87
C LYS A 87 -3.79 3.48 12.25
N LEU A 88 -3.51 2.54 11.35
CA LEU A 88 -3.66 1.12 11.62
C LEU A 88 -2.42 0.59 12.30
N LYS A 89 -2.62 -0.05 13.46
CA LYS A 89 -1.61 -0.95 14.02
C LYS A 89 -1.80 -2.31 13.36
N PRO A 90 -0.72 -2.95 12.86
CA PRO A 90 -0.74 -4.39 12.60
C PRO A 90 -1.26 -5.11 13.86
N GLU A 91 -1.99 -6.21 13.69
CA GLU A 91 -2.26 -7.06 14.86
C GLU A 91 -0.94 -7.41 15.55
N ARG A 92 -0.95 -7.34 16.88
CA ARG A 92 0.21 -7.69 17.70
C ARG A 92 0.59 -9.13 17.37
N ASP A 93 1.87 -9.39 17.14
CA ASP A 93 2.37 -10.75 17.07
C ASP A 93 2.03 -11.43 18.42
N PRO A 94 1.32 -12.58 18.43
CA PRO A 94 1.01 -13.31 19.66
C PRO A 94 2.26 -13.69 20.47
N SER A 95 3.44 -13.68 19.86
CA SER A 95 4.72 -13.96 20.51
C SER A 95 5.39 -12.74 21.17
N GLU A 96 4.88 -11.52 20.97
CA GLU A 96 5.41 -10.33 21.65
C GLU A 96 4.91 -10.24 23.10
N PRO A 97 5.82 -10.11 24.09
CA PRO A 97 5.42 -9.98 25.49
C PRO A 97 4.65 -8.67 25.71
N PRO A 98 3.63 -8.66 26.59
CA PRO A 98 2.87 -7.45 26.88
C PRO A 98 3.78 -6.37 27.47
N ALA A 99 3.59 -5.13 27.00
CA ALA A 99 4.39 -3.95 27.35
C ALA A 99 4.56 -3.68 28.86
N ALA A 100 3.75 -4.32 29.71
CA ALA A 100 3.86 -4.22 31.16
C ALA A 100 5.10 -4.94 31.75
N ILE A 101 5.74 -5.87 31.02
CA ILE A 101 6.85 -6.67 31.56
C ILE A 101 8.23 -6.04 31.29
N ALA A 102 8.35 -5.15 30.30
CA ALA A 102 9.64 -4.54 29.92
C ALA A 102 10.10 -3.38 30.83
N ALA A 103 9.29 -2.96 31.81
CA ALA A 103 9.60 -1.86 32.71
C ALA A 103 10.21 -2.28 34.07
N GLN A 104 10.62 -3.55 34.23
CA GLN A 104 11.13 -4.08 35.51
C GLN A 104 12.47 -4.82 35.42
N ALA A 105 13.30 -4.58 34.41
CA ALA A 105 14.66 -5.12 34.33
C ALA A 105 15.70 -4.01 34.28
#